data_AF-A0A3B4X1S5-F1
#
_entry.id   AF-A0A3B4X1S5-F1
#
_cell.length_a   1.000
_cell.length_b   1.000
_cell.length_c   1.000
_cell.angle_alpha   90.00
_cell.angle_beta   90.00
_cell.angle_gamma   90.00
#
_symmetry.space_group_name_H-M   'P 1'
#
loop_
_entity.id
_entity.type
_entity.pdbx_description
1 polymer ?
#
loop_
_entity_poly.entity_id
_entity_poly.type
_entity_poly.pdbx_seq_one_letter_code
_entity_poly.pdbx_strand_id
1 'polypeptide(L)' 'MTTVTEFGCIPITTLYHTDQFGWMMTNFFNNVIGISDPSQLNPPDFCPETEDSTEEPADFLSLFLTMH' A
#
# COMPACT_ATOMS: atom_id res chain seq x y z
N MET A 1 12.54 -2.45 11.26
CA MET A 1 13.90 -2.72 10.74
C MET A 1 13.82 -2.80 9.23
N THR A 2 14.72 -2.12 8.51
CA THR A 2 14.77 -2.16 7.04
C THR A 2 16.15 -2.63 6.59
N THR A 3 16.18 -3.57 5.66
CA THR A 3 17.38 -4.04 4.98
C THR A 3 17.43 -3.39 3.60
N VAL A 4 18.60 -2.85 3.26
CA VAL A 4 18.84 -2.12 2.01
C VAL A 4 20.05 -2.71 1.28
N THR A 5 20.16 -2.44 -0.02
CA THR A 5 21.38 -2.70 -0.79
C THR A 5 22.52 -1.79 -0.33
N GLU A 6 23.76 -2.30 -0.36
CA GLU A 6 24.96 -1.51 -0.05
C GLU A 6 25.09 -0.29 -0.97
N PHE A 7 24.93 -0.51 -2.27
CA PHE A 7 24.97 0.54 -3.28
C PHE A 7 23.56 1.06 -3.55
N GLY A 8 23.38 2.38 -3.43
CA GLY A 8 22.12 3.06 -3.72
C GLY A 8 21.06 3.00 -2.62
N CYS A 9 21.30 2.28 -1.52
CA CYS A 9 20.38 2.20 -0.37
C CYS A 9 18.95 1.79 -0.78
N ILE A 10 18.83 0.87 -1.75
CA ILE A 10 17.53 0.44 -2.29
C ILE A 10 16.91 -0.57 -1.30
N PRO A 11 15.65 -0.42 -0.89
CA PRO A 11 15.02 -1.32 0.06
C PRO A 11 14.88 -2.74 -0.52
N ILE A 12 15.26 -3.74 0.28
CA ILE A 12 15.05 -5.16 -0.02
C ILE A 12 13.88 -5.68 0.82
N THR A 13 13.90 -5.39 2.13
CA THR A 13 12.88 -5.87 3.07
C THR A 13 12.65 -4.85 4.18
N THR A 14 11.40 -4.70 4.61
CA THR A 14 11.04 -3.99 5.83
C THR A 14 10.25 -4.90 6.75
N LEU A 15 10.66 -4.97 8.01
CA LEU A 15 10.00 -5.70 9.09
C LEU A 15 9.53 -4.71 10.15
N TYR A 16 8.24 -4.73 10.47
CA TYR A 16 7.64 -3.86 11.49
C TYR A 16 6.58 -4.62 12.27
N HIS A 17 6.36 -4.22 13.52
CA HIS A 17 5.33 -4.80 14.37
C HIS A 17 4.12 -3.86 14.40
N THR A 18 2.93 -4.43 14.31
CA THR A 18 1.66 -3.74 14.49
C THR A 18 0.93 -4.39 15.67
N ASP A 19 0.20 -3.60 16.45
CA ASP A 19 -0.53 -4.14 17.61
C ASP A 19 -1.67 -5.07 17.18
N GLN A 20 -2.23 -4.82 16.01
CA GLN A 20 -3.37 -5.57 15.47
C GLN A 20 -2.97 -6.87 14.79
N PHE A 21 -1.86 -6.88 14.05
CA PHE A 21 -1.48 -8.00 13.17
C PHE A 21 -0.11 -8.62 13.49
N GLY A 22 0.57 -8.14 14.53
CA GLY A 22 1.90 -8.59 14.91
C GLY A 22 2.98 -8.17 13.91
N TRP A 23 3.97 -9.03 13.69
CA TRP A 23 5.08 -8.77 12.77
C TRP A 23 4.64 -8.86 11.29
N MET A 24 4.72 -7.74 10.59
CA MET A 24 4.57 -7.65 9.15
C MET A 24 5.93 -7.54 8.46
N MET A 25 6.11 -8.33 7.41
CA MET A 25 7.28 -8.31 6.55
C MET A 25 6.88 -7.94 5.13
N THR A 26 7.49 -6.89 4.59
CA THR A 26 7.30 -6.44 3.21
C THR A 26 8.60 -6.62 2.44
N ASN A 27 8.55 -7.31 1.30
CA ASN A 27 9.71 -7.53 0.42
C ASN A 27 9.53 -6.76 -0.89
N PHE A 28 10.59 -6.11 -1.35
CA PHE A 28 10.58 -5.23 -2.52
C PHE A 28 11.39 -5.85 -3.66
N PHE A 29 10.79 -5.94 -4.85
CA PHE A 29 11.40 -6.51 -6.06
C PHE A 29 11.15 -5.58 -7.25
N ASN A 30 12.02 -5.66 -8.26
CA ASN A 30 11.89 -4.88 -9.50
C ASN A 30 11.76 -3.36 -9.27
N ASN A 31 12.49 -2.83 -8.27
CA ASN A 31 12.48 -1.40 -7.95
C ASN A 31 12.93 -0.57 -9.16
N VAL A 32 12.14 0.44 -9.51
CA VAL A 32 12.47 1.47 -10.51
C VAL A 32 12.70 2.78 -9.76
N ILE A 33 13.81 3.47 -10.05
CA ILE A 33 14.11 4.76 -9.40
C ILE A 33 13.24 5.86 -10.04
N GLY A 34 12.47 6.54 -9.20
CA GLY A 34 11.52 7.57 -9.63
C GLY A 34 10.17 7.00 -10.06
N ILE A 35 9.34 7.85 -10.65
CA ILE A 35 8.01 7.48 -11.14
C ILE A 35 8.02 7.70 -12.66
N SER A 36 7.86 6.63 -13.43
CA SER A 36 7.90 6.69 -14.89
C SER A 36 6.68 7.41 -15.48
N ASP A 37 5.52 7.25 -14.86
CA ASP A 37 4.26 7.88 -15.26
C ASP A 37 3.54 8.46 -14.03
N PRO A 38 3.64 9.78 -13.78
CA PRO A 38 2.99 10.43 -12.65
C PRO A 38 1.46 10.35 -12.68
N SER A 39 0.83 10.13 -13.83
CA SER A 39 -0.63 10.07 -13.94
C SER A 39 -1.24 8.87 -13.21
N GLN A 40 -0.43 7.84 -12.92
CA GLN A 40 -0.85 6.69 -12.12
C GLN A 40 -1.13 7.03 -10.65
N LEU A 41 -0.76 8.23 -10.20
CA LEU A 41 -1.12 8.73 -8.86
C LEU A 41 -2.49 9.45 -8.85
N ASN A 42 -3.06 9.74 -10.02
CA ASN A 42 -4.41 10.29 -10.08
C ASN A 42 -5.42 9.18 -9.75
N PRO A 43 -6.37 9.44 -8.84
CA PRO A 43 -7.48 8.52 -8.63
C PRO A 43 -8.21 8.24 -9.95
N PRO A 44 -8.62 6.99 -10.21
CA PRO A 44 -9.50 6.68 -11.33
C PRO A 44 -10.83 7.45 -11.25
N ASP A 45 -11.48 7.70 -12.38
CA ASP A 45 -12.75 8.46 -12.46
C ASP A 45 -13.90 7.82 -11.67
N PHE A 46 -13.81 6.52 -11.35
CA PHE A 46 -14.80 5.82 -10.53
C PHE A 46 -14.56 5.96 -9.02
N CYS A 47 -13.42 6.50 -8.61
CA CYS A 47 -13.19 6.81 -7.20
C CYS A 47 -14.12 7.98 -6.82
N PRO A 48 -14.96 7.81 -5.78
CA PRO A 48 -15.80 8.90 -5.32
C PRO A 48 -14.91 10.05 -4.81
N GLU A 49 -15.35 11.29 -5.02
CA GLU A 49 -14.76 12.45 -4.36
C GLU A 49 -15.15 12.42 -2.87
N THR A 50 -14.47 11.60 -2.08
CA THR A 50 -14.71 11.49 -0.64
C THR A 50 -13.85 12.49 0.12
N GLU A 51 -14.50 13.36 0.90
CA GLU A 51 -13.87 13.98 2.07
C GLU A 51 -13.74 12.90 3.15
N ASP A 52 -12.50 12.54 3.50
CA ASP A 52 -12.09 11.63 4.60
C ASP A 52 -13.20 10.69 5.13
N SER A 53 -13.37 9.53 4.49
CA SER A 53 -14.19 8.48 5.05
C SER A 53 -13.44 7.86 6.23
N THR A 54 -13.83 8.20 7.45
CA THR A 54 -13.54 7.44 8.69
C THR A 54 -14.25 6.07 8.69
N GLU A 55 -14.39 5.46 7.52
CA GLU A 55 -15.02 4.16 7.35
C GLU A 55 -14.03 3.08 7.73
N GLU A 56 -14.51 2.10 8.51
CA GLU A 56 -13.71 0.93 8.88
C GLU A 56 -13.20 0.25 7.59
N PRO A 57 -11.93 -0.21 7.57
CA PRO A 57 -11.37 -0.86 6.41
C PRO A 57 -12.25 -2.06 6.01
N ALA A 58 -12.91 -1.94 4.87
CA ALA A 58 -13.74 -3.02 4.33
C ALA A 58 -12.84 -4.13 3.79
N ASP A 59 -13.06 -5.37 4.25
CA ASP A 59 -12.45 -6.53 3.60
C ASP A 59 -13.10 -6.77 2.23
N PHE A 60 -12.38 -7.45 1.33
CA PHE A 60 -12.83 -7.71 -0.05
C PHE A 60 -14.23 -8.31 -0.10
N LEU A 61 -14.58 -9.21 0.83
CA LEU A 61 -15.90 -9.82 0.93
C LEU A 61 -17.01 -8.80 1.27
N SER A 62 -16.70 -7.79 2.09
CA SER A 62 -17.66 -6.76 2.50
C SER A 62 -18.14 -5.92 1.32
N LEU A 63 -17.31 -5.74 0.28
CA LEU A 63 -17.67 -5.03 -0.95
C LEU A 63 -18.76 -5.76 -1.78
N PHE A 64 -18.85 -7.09 -1.66
CA PHE A 64 -19.87 -7.87 -2.40
C PHE A 64 -21.14 -8.08 -1.59
N LEU A 65 -21.04 -8.13 -0.26
CA LEU A 65 -22.15 -8.42 0.64
C LEU A 65 -23.01 -7.19 0.96
N THR A 66 -22.51 -5.98 0.72
CA THR A 66 -23.25 -4.71 0.93
C THR A 66 -24.15 -4.33 -0.24
N MET A 67 -24.15 -5.10 -1.34
CA MET A 67 -25.03 -4.93 -2.50
C MET A 67 -26.42 -5.58 -2.32
N HIS A 68 -27.13 -5.29 -1.21
CA HIS A 68 -28.54 -5.68 -1.03
C HIS A 68 -29.39 -4.58 -0.40
#